data_AF-H6NIP8-F1
#
_entry.id   AF-H6NIP8-F1
#
_cell.length_a   1.000
_cell.length_b   1.000
_cell.length_c   1.000
_cell.angle_alpha   90.00
_cell.angle_beta   90.00
_cell.angle_gamma   90.00
#
_symmetry.space_group_name_H-M   'P 1'
#
loop_
_entity.id
_entity.type
_entity.pdbx_description
1 polymer ?
#
loop_
_entity_poly.entity_id
_entity_poly.type
_entity_poly.pdbx_seq_one_letter_code
_entity_poly.pdbx_strand_id
1 'polypeptide(L)'
;MAGIGCREAGAEGARGTVRCRGCGLMSGQLLLICLLTLFVHAAETSSYAIRLAGIRSRKLAVALSLTGMVLLVARTSNLFQSKYVGELVDQAKGGGGADLGGQIHIILGGAALGTLTAILLFPTLSFLSMRLVARLEALGSIPALMRESVSVDKLKMVGHYARLPRLRMLSRLRIGGIPKRLLLLNTLITGIYTVGVLSAMYAAYLAPAAATEAVGSSGIINGIATILLTLFVDPRVALLTDKVMGGQTSEAEMQRMFGLLMLSRLAGTLLAHLLLWPGAQLVVWYISLD
;
A
#
# COMPACT_ATOMS: atom_id res chain seq x y z
N MET A 1 64.01 21.84 10.30
CA MET A 1 63.98 23.00 9.38
C MET A 1 63.33 22.51 8.09
N ALA A 2 62.01 22.45 7.93
CA ALA A 2 61.03 23.54 7.86
C ALA A 2 61.46 24.65 6.89
N GLY A 3 61.09 24.50 5.62
CA GLY A 3 61.19 25.51 4.58
C GLY A 3 59.81 25.82 4.03
N ILE A 4 59.26 26.95 4.47
CA ILE A 4 58.01 27.58 4.05
C ILE A 4 58.34 28.57 2.92
N GLY A 5 57.48 28.66 1.90
CA GLY A 5 57.60 29.68 0.85
C GLY A 5 56.30 29.83 0.04
N CYS A 6 55.38 30.61 0.57
CA CYS A 6 54.14 31.09 -0.05
C CYS A 6 54.40 32.21 -1.08
N ARG A 7 53.64 32.25 -2.19
CA ARG A 7 53.11 33.39 -3.00
C ARG A 7 52.74 32.86 -4.40
N GLU A 8 51.67 33.19 -5.10
CA GLU A 8 50.56 34.16 -5.05
C GLU A 8 49.41 33.53 -5.90
N ALA A 9 48.18 33.43 -5.39
CA ALA A 9 47.07 34.33 -5.69
C ALA A 9 46.80 34.58 -7.20
N GLY A 10 46.00 33.69 -7.79
CA GLY A 10 45.22 33.96 -9.01
C GLY A 10 43.76 33.65 -8.71
N ALA A 11 42.97 34.71 -8.49
CA ALA A 11 41.55 34.66 -8.20
C ALA A 11 40.74 34.52 -9.50
N GLU A 12 39.80 33.57 -9.53
CA GLU A 12 38.53 33.53 -10.28
C GLU A 12 38.06 32.07 -10.17
N GLY A 13 37.00 31.70 -9.47
CA GLY A 13 35.67 32.28 -9.57
C GLY A 13 34.69 31.22 -10.05
N ALA A 14 34.45 30.16 -9.28
CA ALA A 14 33.26 29.32 -9.42
C ALA A 14 32.95 28.62 -8.10
N ARG A 15 32.07 29.27 -7.34
CA ARG A 15 31.54 28.85 -6.05
C ARG A 15 31.17 27.37 -6.07
N GLY A 16 31.89 26.58 -5.28
CA GLY A 16 31.40 25.30 -4.80
C GLY A 16 30.05 25.52 -4.14
N THR A 17 28.99 25.12 -4.82
CA THR A 17 27.68 24.97 -4.20
C THR A 17 27.73 23.70 -3.37
N VAL A 18 28.30 23.82 -2.17
CA VAL A 18 27.99 22.93 -1.05
C VAL A 18 26.50 23.10 -0.81
N ARG A 19 25.71 22.28 -1.51
CA ARG A 19 24.26 22.28 -1.38
C ARG A 19 23.98 21.62 -0.04
N CYS A 20 23.90 22.43 1.02
CA CYS A 20 23.20 22.06 2.24
C CYS A 20 21.76 21.70 1.87
N ARG A 21 21.51 20.44 1.53
CA ARG A 21 20.17 19.87 1.34
C ARG A 21 19.57 19.52 2.70
N GLY A 22 19.53 20.51 3.58
CA GLY A 22 18.80 20.47 4.83
C GLY A 22 17.70 21.52 4.81
N CYS A 23 16.71 21.40 3.91
CA CYS A 23 15.37 22.00 4.05
C CYS A 23 14.41 21.53 2.93
N GLY A 24 13.46 20.66 3.25
CA GLY A 24 12.05 20.84 2.88
C GLY A 24 11.49 20.39 1.53
N LEU A 25 12.28 20.07 0.50
CA LEU A 25 11.71 19.52 -0.75
C LEU A 25 11.92 18.01 -0.82
N MET A 26 10.83 17.24 -0.69
CA MET A 26 10.83 15.87 -1.16
C MET A 26 11.33 15.85 -2.60
N SER A 27 12.40 15.09 -2.87
CA SER A 27 12.85 14.83 -4.24
C SER A 27 11.63 14.35 -5.05
N GLY A 28 11.46 14.83 -6.29
CA GLY A 28 10.30 14.46 -7.11
C GLY A 28 10.10 12.94 -7.24
N GLN A 29 11.20 12.18 -7.24
CA GLN A 29 11.21 10.72 -7.18
C GLN A 29 10.60 10.17 -5.88
N LEU A 30 10.97 10.69 -4.71
CA LEU A 30 10.41 10.25 -3.42
C LEU A 30 8.91 10.55 -3.33
N LEU A 31 8.47 11.70 -3.83
CA LEU A 31 7.05 12.04 -3.91
C LEU A 31 6.30 11.06 -4.83
N LEU A 32 6.86 10.73 -6.00
CA LEU A 32 6.28 9.75 -6.91
C LEU A 32 6.15 8.37 -6.25
N ILE A 33 7.18 7.90 -5.55
CA ILE A 33 7.14 6.63 -4.80
C ILE A 33 6.04 6.67 -3.74
N CYS A 34 5.93 7.76 -2.99
CA CYS A 34 4.89 7.92 -1.97
C CYS A 34 3.48 7.91 -2.58
N LEU A 35 3.28 8.58 -3.73
CA LEU A 35 2.01 8.59 -4.44
C LEU A 35 1.63 7.22 -4.99
N LEU A 36 2.59 6.48 -5.56
CA LEU A 36 2.38 5.10 -5.99
C LEU A 36 2.01 4.21 -4.79
N THR A 37 2.74 4.33 -3.68
CA THR A 37 2.47 3.56 -2.45
C THR A 37 1.09 3.87 -1.89
N LEU A 38 0.73 5.15 -1.83
CA LEU A 38 -0.59 5.60 -1.42
C LEU A 38 -1.67 5.00 -2.32
N PHE A 39 -1.49 5.04 -3.64
CA PHE A 39 -2.43 4.46 -4.60
C PHE A 39 -2.59 2.96 -4.44
N VAL A 40 -1.48 2.20 -4.31
CA VAL A 40 -1.49 0.75 -4.08
C VAL A 40 -2.32 0.41 -2.85
N HIS A 41 -1.99 0.99 -1.70
CA HIS A 41 -2.69 0.70 -0.45
C HIS A 41 -4.14 1.17 -0.44
N ALA A 42 -4.45 2.29 -1.10
CA ALA A 42 -5.82 2.74 -1.28
C ALA A 42 -6.63 1.78 -2.16
N ALA A 43 -6.08 1.33 -3.28
CA ALA A 43 -6.72 0.40 -4.20
C ALA A 43 -6.98 -0.96 -3.54
N GLU A 44 -5.99 -1.51 -2.81
CA GLU A 44 -6.16 -2.75 -2.06
C GLU A 44 -7.22 -2.65 -0.99
N THR A 45 -7.26 -1.54 -0.24
CA THR A 45 -8.27 -1.32 0.80
C THR A 45 -9.66 -1.09 0.19
N SER A 46 -9.74 -0.47 -0.99
CA SER A 46 -10.99 -0.28 -1.72
C SER A 46 -11.64 -1.61 -2.16
N SER A 47 -10.87 -2.69 -2.27
CA SER A 47 -11.39 -4.03 -2.59
C SER A 47 -12.50 -4.48 -1.63
N TYR A 48 -12.41 -4.12 -0.35
CA TYR A 48 -13.44 -4.42 0.64
C TYR A 48 -14.75 -3.68 0.34
N ALA A 49 -14.66 -2.45 -0.16
CA ALA A 49 -15.83 -1.66 -0.55
C ALA A 49 -16.50 -2.24 -1.81
N ILE A 50 -15.70 -2.71 -2.77
CA ILE A 50 -16.19 -3.39 -3.98
C ILE A 50 -16.89 -4.70 -3.62
N ARG A 51 -16.28 -5.53 -2.77
CA ARG A 51 -16.89 -6.78 -2.29
C ARG A 51 -18.20 -6.53 -1.54
N LEU A 52 -18.24 -5.52 -0.66
CA LEU A 52 -19.48 -5.14 0.04
C LEU A 52 -20.57 -4.68 -0.94
N ALA A 53 -20.21 -3.96 -1.99
CA ALA A 53 -21.14 -3.60 -3.05
C ALA A 53 -21.67 -4.82 -3.81
N GLY A 54 -20.82 -5.82 -4.09
CA GLY A 54 -21.25 -7.08 -4.70
C GLY A 54 -22.33 -7.80 -3.88
N ILE A 55 -22.19 -7.78 -2.55
CA ILE A 55 -23.15 -8.40 -1.62
C ILE A 55 -24.48 -7.63 -1.65
N ARG A 56 -24.45 -6.31 -1.49
CA ARG A 56 -25.65 -5.44 -1.50
C ARG A 56 -26.42 -5.48 -2.83
N SER A 57 -25.71 -5.67 -3.93
CA SER A 57 -26.32 -5.79 -5.27
C SER A 57 -26.68 -7.22 -5.64
N ARG A 58 -26.37 -8.21 -4.79
CA ARG A 58 -26.45 -9.66 -5.07
C ARG A 58 -25.71 -10.09 -6.34
N LYS A 59 -24.67 -9.36 -6.73
CA LYS A 59 -23.84 -9.58 -7.94
C LYS A 59 -22.38 -9.85 -7.57
N LEU A 60 -22.18 -10.83 -6.70
CA LEU A 60 -20.86 -11.13 -6.13
C LEU A 60 -19.82 -11.52 -7.18
N ALA A 61 -20.18 -12.34 -8.17
CA ALA A 61 -19.25 -12.76 -9.21
C ALA A 61 -18.69 -11.55 -10.00
N VAL A 62 -19.57 -10.61 -10.36
CA VAL A 62 -19.18 -9.37 -11.05
C VAL A 62 -18.28 -8.50 -10.16
N ALA A 63 -18.61 -8.37 -8.88
CA ALA A 63 -17.80 -7.62 -7.93
C ALA A 63 -16.44 -8.25 -7.64
N LEU A 64 -16.35 -9.59 -7.61
CA LEU A 64 -15.09 -10.31 -7.45
C LEU A 64 -14.20 -10.14 -8.69
N SER A 65 -14.78 -10.16 -9.90
CA SER A 65 -14.08 -9.81 -11.12
C SER A 65 -13.52 -8.39 -11.06
N LEU A 66 -14.35 -7.40 -10.70
CA LEU A 66 -13.92 -6.00 -10.55
C LEU A 66 -12.84 -5.84 -9.48
N THR A 67 -12.95 -6.57 -8.37
CA THR A 67 -11.93 -6.60 -7.32
C THR A 67 -10.61 -7.12 -7.87
N GLY A 68 -10.62 -8.22 -8.63
CA GLY A 68 -9.43 -8.80 -9.25
C GLY A 68 -8.73 -7.82 -10.18
N MET A 69 -9.48 -7.08 -11.01
CA MET A 69 -8.91 -6.05 -11.87
C MET A 69 -8.21 -4.94 -11.08
N VAL A 70 -8.87 -4.40 -10.05
CA VAL A 70 -8.32 -3.31 -9.23
C VAL A 70 -7.04 -3.77 -8.52
N LEU A 71 -7.04 -5.00 -7.98
CA LEU A 71 -5.86 -5.57 -7.33
C LEU A 71 -4.72 -5.86 -8.31
N LEU A 72 -5.03 -6.24 -9.55
CA LEU A 72 -4.02 -6.41 -10.60
C LEU A 72 -3.32 -5.08 -10.91
N VAL A 73 -4.10 -4.00 -11.10
CA VAL A 73 -3.55 -2.66 -11.32
C VAL A 73 -2.69 -2.23 -10.13
N ALA A 74 -3.14 -2.45 -8.89
CA ALA A 74 -2.37 -2.13 -7.69
C ALA A 74 -1.04 -2.91 -7.65
N ARG A 75 -1.04 -4.21 -7.94
CA ARG A 75 0.19 -5.02 -7.98
C ARG A 75 1.16 -4.53 -9.05
N THR A 76 0.66 -4.19 -10.23
CA THR A 76 1.49 -3.61 -11.29
C THR A 76 2.10 -2.26 -10.87
N SER A 77 1.32 -1.39 -10.22
CA SER A 77 1.84 -0.14 -9.63
C SER A 77 2.91 -0.39 -8.56
N ASN A 78 2.79 -1.46 -7.78
CA ASN A 78 3.80 -1.84 -6.79
C ASN A 78 5.13 -2.26 -7.45
N LEU A 79 5.10 -2.89 -8.64
CA LEU A 79 6.32 -3.20 -9.39
C LEU A 79 7.04 -1.92 -9.86
N PHE A 80 6.27 -0.93 -10.35
CA PHE A 80 6.83 0.39 -10.67
C PHE A 80 7.42 1.07 -9.43
N GLN A 81 6.72 1.02 -8.30
CA GLN A 81 7.22 1.54 -7.03
C GLN A 81 8.56 0.88 -6.66
N SER A 82 8.67 -0.45 -6.70
CA SER A 82 9.91 -1.18 -6.41
C SER A 82 11.06 -0.75 -7.30
N LYS A 83 10.83 -0.48 -8.59
CA LYS A 83 11.85 0.03 -9.51
C LYS A 83 12.41 1.37 -9.04
N TYR A 84 11.54 2.32 -8.72
CA TYR A 84 11.96 3.66 -8.28
C TYR A 84 12.62 3.66 -6.90
N VAL A 85 12.22 2.73 -6.01
CA VAL A 85 12.91 2.51 -4.73
C VAL A 85 14.31 1.93 -4.95
N GLY A 86 14.49 1.01 -5.91
CA GLY A 86 15.81 0.50 -6.29
C GLY A 86 16.77 1.62 -6.71
N GLU A 87 16.30 2.53 -7.56
CA GLU A 87 17.09 3.71 -7.96
C GLU A 87 17.43 4.63 -6.77
N LEU A 88 16.53 4.73 -5.78
CA LEU A 88 16.77 5.47 -4.54
C LEU A 88 17.89 4.83 -3.70
N VAL A 89 17.91 3.49 -3.64
CA VAL A 89 18.97 2.71 -2.98
C VAL A 89 20.32 2.92 -3.67
N ASP A 90 20.36 2.90 -5.00
CA ASP A 90 21.60 3.09 -5.77
C ASP A 90 22.19 4.49 -5.56
N GLN A 91 21.34 5.52 -5.53
CA GLN A 91 21.77 6.89 -5.18
C GLN A 91 22.31 6.98 -3.74
N ALA A 92 21.68 6.28 -2.79
CA ALA A 92 22.12 6.26 -1.40
C ALA A 92 23.49 5.58 -1.24
N LYS A 93 23.77 4.53 -2.02
CA LYS A 93 25.08 3.84 -2.05
C LYS A 93 26.20 4.72 -2.59
N GLY A 94 25.91 5.56 -3.59
CA GLY A 94 26.89 6.44 -4.25
C GLY A 94 27.39 7.63 -3.42
N GLY A 95 27.18 7.65 -2.10
CA GLY A 95 27.65 8.72 -1.21
C GLY A 95 26.73 9.95 -1.13
N GLY A 96 25.48 9.85 -1.57
CA GLY A 96 24.52 10.96 -1.63
C GLY A 96 24.08 11.58 -0.30
N GLY A 97 24.65 11.16 0.85
CA GLY A 97 24.37 11.71 2.19
C GLY A 97 22.90 11.65 2.63
N ALA A 98 22.08 10.87 1.92
CA ALA A 98 20.64 10.83 2.11
C ALA A 98 20.29 9.72 3.09
N ASP A 99 19.54 10.06 4.14
CA ASP A 99 18.99 9.10 5.11
C ASP A 99 17.94 8.22 4.43
N LEU A 100 18.40 7.09 3.85
CA LEU A 100 17.55 6.10 3.20
C LEU A 100 16.52 5.52 4.17
N GLY A 101 16.88 5.33 5.45
CA GLY A 101 15.97 4.83 6.46
C GLY A 101 14.80 5.80 6.67
N GLY A 102 15.09 7.08 6.86
CA GLY A 102 14.07 8.13 6.94
C GLY A 102 13.18 8.21 5.70
N GLN A 103 13.77 8.09 4.50
CA GLN A 103 13.00 8.07 3.24
C GLN A 103 12.06 6.88 3.14
N ILE A 104 12.50 5.68 3.54
CA ILE A 104 11.65 4.49 3.58
C ILE A 104 10.52 4.64 4.60
N HIS A 105 10.77 5.25 5.76
CA HIS A 105 9.70 5.55 6.71
C HIS A 105 8.67 6.54 6.15
N ILE A 106 9.09 7.52 5.34
CA ILE A 106 8.16 8.42 4.63
C ILE A 106 7.32 7.63 3.61
N ILE A 107 7.93 6.69 2.88
CA ILE A 107 7.21 5.79 1.94
C ILE A 107 6.18 4.94 2.70
N LEU A 108 6.55 4.35 3.83
CA LEU A 108 5.63 3.61 4.72
C LEU A 108 4.50 4.51 5.25
N GLY A 109 4.79 5.78 5.53
CA GLY A 109 3.77 6.78 5.83
C GLY A 109 2.74 6.93 4.70
N GLY A 110 3.18 6.87 3.44
CA GLY A 110 2.31 6.81 2.26
C GLY A 110 1.37 5.61 2.26
N ALA A 111 1.83 4.42 2.69
CA ALA A 111 0.99 3.22 2.82
C ALA A 111 -0.12 3.39 3.87
N ALA A 112 0.23 3.94 5.03
CA ALA A 112 -0.72 4.23 6.10
C ALA A 112 -1.74 5.29 5.66
N LEU A 113 -1.28 6.37 4.99
CA LEU A 113 -2.15 7.42 4.46
C LEU A 113 -3.09 6.89 3.36
N GLY A 114 -2.62 6.04 2.46
CA GLY A 114 -3.47 5.41 1.43
C GLY A 114 -4.55 4.52 2.04
N THR A 115 -4.17 3.69 3.01
CA THR A 115 -5.11 2.84 3.75
C THR A 115 -6.14 3.68 4.51
N LEU A 116 -5.69 4.72 5.21
CA LEU A 116 -6.55 5.64 5.95
C LEU A 116 -7.51 6.37 5.01
N THR A 117 -7.03 6.85 3.86
CA THR A 117 -7.85 7.54 2.86
C THR A 117 -8.97 6.63 2.35
N ALA A 118 -8.66 5.36 2.05
CA ALA A 118 -9.66 4.39 1.64
C ALA A 118 -10.67 4.06 2.76
N ILE A 119 -10.23 3.99 4.02
CA ILE A 119 -11.13 3.81 5.18
C ILE A 119 -12.10 4.98 5.31
N LEU A 120 -11.59 6.21 5.21
CA LEU A 120 -12.41 7.42 5.29
C LEU A 120 -13.41 7.51 4.13
N LEU A 121 -12.97 7.14 2.92
CA LEU A 121 -13.82 7.12 1.73
C LEU A 121 -14.67 5.85 1.60
N PHE A 122 -14.60 4.91 2.55
CA PHE A 122 -15.25 3.60 2.45
C PHE A 122 -16.76 3.67 2.12
N PRO A 123 -17.58 4.54 2.77
CA PRO A 123 -19.00 4.65 2.42
C PRO A 123 -19.21 5.11 0.97
N THR A 124 -18.42 6.08 0.53
CA THR A 124 -18.45 6.63 -0.84
C THR A 124 -17.99 5.59 -1.86
N LEU A 125 -16.88 4.89 -1.59
CA LEU A 125 -16.36 3.82 -2.43
C LEU A 125 -17.37 2.71 -2.57
N SER A 126 -18.02 2.27 -1.48
CA SER A 126 -19.03 1.21 -1.55
C SER A 126 -20.22 1.60 -2.43
N PHE A 127 -20.69 2.85 -2.33
CA PHE A 127 -21.77 3.35 -3.18
C PHE A 127 -21.35 3.48 -4.66
N LEU A 128 -20.14 3.96 -4.91
CA LEU A 128 -19.60 4.06 -6.28
C LEU A 128 -19.44 2.66 -6.90
N SER A 129 -18.90 1.71 -6.13
CA SER A 129 -18.75 0.32 -6.56
C SER A 129 -20.08 -0.35 -6.88
N MET A 130 -21.18 -0.04 -6.17
CA MET A 130 -22.51 -0.53 -6.54
C MET A 130 -22.90 -0.11 -7.96
N ARG A 131 -22.64 1.16 -8.32
CA ARG A 131 -22.91 1.67 -9.66
C ARG A 131 -22.00 1.03 -10.70
N LEU A 132 -20.71 0.86 -10.38
CA LEU A 132 -19.74 0.22 -11.26
C LEU A 132 -20.09 -1.25 -11.52
N VAL A 133 -20.48 -2.00 -10.48
CA VAL A 133 -20.91 -3.40 -10.62
C VAL A 133 -22.16 -3.50 -11.50
N ALA A 134 -23.16 -2.65 -11.29
CA ALA A 134 -24.36 -2.64 -12.13
C ALA A 134 -24.06 -2.27 -13.59
N ARG A 135 -23.14 -1.34 -13.83
CA ARG A 135 -22.71 -0.95 -15.18
C ARG A 135 -21.89 -2.04 -15.87
N LEU A 136 -20.97 -2.67 -15.14
CA LEU A 136 -20.16 -3.76 -15.67
C LEU A 136 -21.01 -4.96 -16.05
N GLU A 137 -22.02 -5.28 -15.25
CA GLU A 137 -23.01 -6.31 -15.58
C GLU A 137 -23.82 -5.96 -16.84
N ALA A 138 -24.31 -4.72 -16.96
CA ALA A 138 -25.09 -4.30 -18.12
C ALA A 138 -24.28 -4.27 -19.42
N LEU A 139 -23.01 -3.87 -19.36
CA LEU A 139 -22.14 -3.73 -20.52
C LEU A 139 -21.38 -5.02 -20.88
N GLY A 140 -21.25 -5.94 -19.92
CA GLY A 140 -20.56 -7.22 -20.09
C GLY A 140 -19.05 -7.13 -20.33
N SER A 141 -18.48 -5.93 -20.49
CA SER A 141 -17.04 -5.76 -20.78
C SER A 141 -16.46 -4.47 -20.20
N ILE A 142 -15.19 -4.55 -19.79
CA ILE A 142 -14.44 -3.42 -19.21
C ILE A 142 -14.13 -2.34 -20.24
N PRO A 143 -13.72 -2.65 -21.50
CA PRO A 143 -13.45 -1.61 -22.49
C PRO A 143 -14.68 -0.75 -22.78
N ALA A 144 -15.87 -1.36 -22.82
CA ALA A 144 -17.13 -0.63 -22.94
C ALA A 144 -17.41 0.23 -21.70
N LEU A 145 -17.18 -0.31 -20.49
CA LEU A 145 -17.31 0.44 -19.24
C LEU A 145 -16.41 1.68 -19.24
N MET A 146 -15.16 1.56 -19.66
CA MET A 146 -14.24 2.70 -19.74
C MET A 146 -14.73 3.76 -20.73
N ARG A 147 -15.21 3.33 -21.91
CA ARG A 147 -15.71 4.26 -22.94
C ARG A 147 -16.93 5.06 -22.47
N GLU A 148 -17.85 4.42 -21.75
CA GLU A 148 -19.08 5.06 -21.25
C GLU A 148 -18.92 5.80 -19.92
N SER A 149 -17.93 5.43 -19.10
CA SER A 149 -17.72 6.04 -17.77
C SER A 149 -17.01 7.40 -17.85
N VAL A 150 -16.38 7.73 -18.99
CA VAL A 150 -15.74 9.04 -19.25
C VAL A 150 -16.81 10.08 -19.63
N SER A 151 -17.72 10.38 -18.71
CA SER A 151 -18.56 11.58 -18.76
C SER A 151 -18.29 12.41 -17.52
N VAL A 152 -17.49 13.46 -17.71
CA VAL A 152 -16.96 14.37 -16.68
C VAL A 152 -18.07 14.97 -15.81
N ASP A 153 -19.28 15.14 -16.37
CA ASP A 153 -20.44 15.67 -15.64
C ASP A 153 -21.00 14.71 -14.57
N LYS A 154 -20.85 13.39 -14.75
CA LYS A 154 -21.29 12.39 -13.76
C LYS A 154 -20.29 12.23 -12.61
N LEU A 155 -19.01 12.56 -12.85
CA LEU A 155 -17.97 12.54 -11.82
C LEU A 155 -18.07 13.75 -10.88
N LYS A 156 -18.51 14.92 -11.37
CA LYS A 156 -18.83 16.08 -10.53
C LYS A 156 -19.97 15.80 -9.52
N MET A 157 -20.94 14.95 -9.87
CA MET A 157 -21.98 14.51 -8.93
C MET A 157 -21.45 13.62 -7.79
N VAL A 158 -20.31 12.94 -7.95
CA VAL A 158 -19.75 12.07 -6.89
C VAL A 158 -19.33 12.90 -5.68
N GLY A 159 -18.87 14.14 -5.88
CA GLY A 159 -18.53 15.08 -4.81
C GLY A 159 -19.73 15.45 -3.92
N HIS A 160 -20.95 15.51 -4.48
CA HIS A 160 -22.17 15.82 -3.72
C HIS A 160 -22.66 14.65 -2.82
N TYR A 161 -22.20 13.42 -3.09
CA TYR A 161 -22.54 12.23 -2.30
C TYR A 161 -21.39 11.74 -1.40
N ALA A 162 -20.33 12.54 -1.24
CA ALA A 162 -19.24 12.24 -0.32
C ALA A 162 -19.78 12.18 1.12
N ARG A 163 -20.11 10.97 1.58
CA ARG A 163 -20.58 10.74 2.95
C ARG A 163 -19.38 10.43 3.81
N LEU A 164 -18.93 11.41 4.58
CA LEU A 164 -17.96 11.15 5.64
C LEU A 164 -18.52 10.12 6.63
N PRO A 165 -17.66 9.21 7.13
CA PRO A 165 -18.06 8.22 8.10
C PRO A 165 -18.53 8.91 9.37
N ARG A 166 -19.78 8.64 9.80
CA ARG A 166 -20.26 9.12 11.10
C ARG A 166 -19.47 8.36 12.17
N LEU A 167 -18.76 9.05 13.05
CA LEU A 167 -17.96 8.46 14.15
C LEU A 167 -18.77 7.50 15.05
N ARG A 168 -20.10 7.63 15.09
CA ARG A 168 -21.02 6.67 15.72
C ARG A 168 -20.98 5.25 15.12
N MET A 169 -20.55 5.08 13.87
CA MET A 169 -20.32 3.75 13.27
C MET A 169 -19.10 3.04 13.88
N LEU A 170 -18.05 3.78 14.25
CA LEU A 170 -16.88 3.21 14.92
C LEU A 170 -17.26 2.71 16.33
N SER A 171 -18.08 3.45 17.05
CA SER A 171 -18.56 3.07 18.39
C SER A 171 -19.42 1.79 18.42
N ARG A 172 -19.97 1.37 17.27
CA ARG A 172 -20.75 0.13 17.13
C ARG A 172 -19.92 -1.09 16.70
N LEU A 173 -18.60 -0.94 16.52
CA LEU A 173 -17.67 -2.04 16.28
C LEU A 173 -17.40 -2.80 17.59
N ARG A 174 -18.41 -3.49 18.14
CA ARG A 174 -18.15 -4.51 19.18
C ARG A 174 -17.55 -5.74 18.50
N ILE A 175 -16.48 -6.30 19.08
CA ILE A 175 -15.74 -7.49 18.60
C ILE A 175 -16.61 -8.78 18.60
N GLY A 176 -17.88 -8.71 19.01
CA GLY A 176 -18.78 -9.86 19.03
C GLY A 176 -18.93 -10.48 17.64
N GLY A 177 -18.59 -11.76 17.52
CA GLY A 177 -18.74 -12.56 16.30
C GLY A 177 -17.47 -12.72 15.44
N ILE A 178 -16.50 -11.82 15.54
CA ILE A 178 -15.30 -11.86 14.68
C ILE A 178 -14.09 -12.39 15.47
N PRO A 179 -13.39 -13.44 15.00
CA PRO A 179 -12.24 -13.99 15.72
C PRO A 179 -11.12 -12.95 15.87
N LYS A 180 -10.73 -12.60 17.10
CA LYS A 180 -9.57 -11.72 17.35
C LYS A 180 -8.29 -12.22 16.68
N ARG A 181 -8.14 -13.55 16.58
CA ARG A 181 -7.05 -14.22 15.88
C ARG A 181 -6.98 -13.83 14.39
N LEU A 182 -8.13 -13.67 13.73
CA LEU A 182 -8.21 -13.23 12.33
C LEU A 182 -7.67 -11.81 12.16
N LEU A 183 -8.05 -10.91 13.07
CA LEU A 183 -7.61 -9.51 13.03
C LEU A 183 -6.11 -9.38 13.31
N LEU A 184 -5.60 -10.12 14.29
CA LEU A 184 -4.17 -10.16 14.59
C LEU A 184 -3.37 -10.71 13.40
N LEU A 185 -3.84 -11.81 12.82
CA LEU A 185 -3.18 -12.42 11.68
C LEU A 185 -3.20 -11.51 10.45
N ASN A 186 -4.33 -10.85 10.17
CA ASN A 186 -4.41 -9.86 9.09
C ASN A 186 -3.46 -8.67 9.33
N THR A 187 -3.31 -8.22 10.58
CA THR A 187 -2.36 -7.17 10.97
C THR A 187 -0.92 -7.59 10.68
N LEU A 188 -0.53 -8.79 11.12
CA LEU A 188 0.83 -9.32 10.93
C LEU A 188 1.15 -9.54 9.46
N ILE A 189 0.26 -10.21 8.72
CA ILE A 189 0.43 -10.46 7.28
C ILE A 189 0.51 -9.13 6.52
N THR A 190 -0.36 -8.17 6.84
CA THR A 190 -0.29 -6.84 6.21
C THR A 190 1.03 -6.14 6.52
N GLY A 191 1.53 -6.23 7.76
CA GLY A 191 2.82 -5.65 8.14
C GLY A 191 3.97 -6.23 7.31
N ILE A 192 4.04 -7.57 7.20
CA ILE A 192 5.03 -8.27 6.37
C ILE A 192 4.90 -7.88 4.90
N TYR A 193 3.67 -7.86 4.37
CA TYR A 193 3.38 -7.46 3.00
C TYR A 193 3.86 -6.03 2.70
N THR A 194 3.56 -5.10 3.60
CA THR A 194 3.86 -3.67 3.43
C THR A 194 5.36 -3.40 3.52
N VAL A 195 6.03 -4.03 4.48
CA VAL A 195 7.45 -3.77 4.72
C VAL A 195 8.36 -4.60 3.84
N GLY A 196 7.91 -5.76 3.35
CA GLY A 196 8.78 -6.78 2.76
C GLY A 196 9.67 -6.29 1.62
N VAL A 197 9.08 -5.59 0.64
CA VAL A 197 9.86 -5.01 -0.47
C VAL A 197 10.85 -3.96 0.04
N LEU A 198 10.41 -3.09 0.95
CA LEU A 198 11.22 -1.99 1.47
C LEU A 198 12.37 -2.49 2.36
N SER A 199 12.15 -3.54 3.17
CA SER A 199 13.17 -4.22 3.95
C SER A 199 14.22 -4.91 3.08
N ALA A 200 13.81 -5.57 1.99
CA ALA A 200 14.72 -6.17 1.02
C ALA A 200 15.59 -5.10 0.31
N MET A 201 14.98 -3.97 -0.06
CA MET A 201 15.70 -2.83 -0.63
C MET A 201 16.69 -2.20 0.36
N TYR A 202 16.30 -2.08 1.63
CA TYR A 202 17.18 -1.60 2.68
C TYR A 202 18.31 -2.61 2.99
N ALA A 203 18.04 -3.91 2.96
CA ALA A 203 19.07 -4.95 3.07
C ALA A 203 20.10 -4.87 1.93
N ALA A 204 19.65 -4.57 0.70
CA ALA A 204 20.55 -4.35 -0.43
C ALA A 204 21.45 -3.12 -0.25
N TYR A 205 21.03 -2.14 0.55
CA TYR A 205 21.86 -1.01 0.98
C TYR A 205 22.86 -1.42 2.08
N LEU A 206 22.44 -2.22 3.06
CA LEU A 206 23.29 -2.68 4.17
C LEU A 206 24.38 -3.67 3.71
N ALA A 207 24.09 -4.52 2.73
CA ALA A 207 25.02 -5.49 2.16
C ALA A 207 25.21 -5.28 0.64
N PRO A 208 25.99 -4.27 0.21
CA PRO A 208 26.14 -3.95 -1.21
C PRO A 208 26.70 -5.10 -2.06
N ALA A 209 27.54 -5.95 -1.48
CA ALA A 209 28.13 -7.11 -2.16
C ALA A 209 27.08 -8.15 -2.62
N ALA A 210 25.97 -8.26 -1.89
CA ALA A 210 24.87 -9.19 -2.19
C ALA A 210 23.58 -8.45 -2.56
N ALA A 211 23.70 -7.23 -3.12
CA ALA A 211 22.55 -6.37 -3.39
C ALA A 211 21.52 -7.01 -4.34
N THR A 212 21.96 -7.70 -5.39
CA THR A 212 21.08 -8.38 -6.35
C THR A 212 20.23 -9.45 -5.67
N GLU A 213 20.83 -10.21 -4.78
CA GLU A 213 20.17 -11.28 -4.04
C GLU A 213 19.19 -10.72 -3.00
N ALA A 214 19.61 -9.68 -2.27
CA ALA A 214 18.74 -8.93 -1.36
C ALA A 214 17.51 -8.38 -2.07
N VAL A 215 17.68 -7.75 -3.23
CA VAL A 215 16.56 -7.30 -4.06
C VAL A 215 15.67 -8.46 -4.50
N GLY A 216 16.26 -9.59 -4.91
CA GLY A 216 15.55 -10.81 -5.31
C GLY A 216 14.65 -11.39 -4.20
N SER A 217 15.07 -11.29 -2.94
CA SER A 217 14.29 -11.77 -1.78
C SER A 217 12.93 -11.10 -1.62
N SER A 218 12.76 -9.86 -2.13
CA SER A 218 11.50 -9.11 -2.08
C SER A 218 10.33 -9.87 -2.71
N GLY A 219 10.59 -10.58 -3.82
CA GLY A 219 9.58 -11.39 -4.51
C GLY A 219 9.11 -12.57 -3.67
N ILE A 220 10.05 -13.23 -2.98
CA ILE A 220 9.75 -14.35 -2.06
C ILE A 220 8.90 -13.86 -0.88
N ILE A 221 9.31 -12.75 -0.24
CA ILE A 221 8.58 -12.18 0.90
C ILE A 221 7.14 -11.83 0.50
N ASN A 222 6.95 -11.19 -0.66
CA ASN A 222 5.63 -10.82 -1.17
C ASN A 222 4.79 -12.07 -1.52
N GLY A 223 5.40 -13.09 -2.12
CA GLY A 223 4.75 -14.37 -2.41
C GLY A 223 4.25 -15.06 -1.14
N ILE A 224 5.10 -15.17 -0.12
CA ILE A 224 4.74 -15.74 1.18
C ILE A 224 3.60 -14.94 1.82
N ALA A 225 3.70 -13.61 1.86
CA ALA A 225 2.64 -12.76 2.43
C ALA A 225 1.30 -12.95 1.71
N THR A 226 1.33 -13.08 0.38
CA THR A 226 0.13 -13.35 -0.43
C THR A 226 -0.47 -14.71 -0.08
N ILE A 227 0.36 -15.76 0.03
CA ILE A 227 -0.08 -17.11 0.41
C ILE A 227 -0.71 -17.10 1.81
N LEU A 228 -0.08 -16.43 2.78
CA LEU A 228 -0.63 -16.33 4.13
C LEU A 228 -1.99 -15.61 4.14
N LEU A 229 -2.14 -14.53 3.36
CA LEU A 229 -3.39 -13.80 3.25
C LEU A 229 -4.51 -14.69 2.67
N THR A 230 -4.22 -15.41 1.58
CA THR A 230 -5.20 -16.25 0.89
C THR A 230 -5.56 -17.51 1.67
N LEU A 231 -4.64 -18.08 2.44
CA LEU A 231 -4.92 -19.28 3.23
C LEU A 231 -5.69 -18.97 4.51
N PHE A 232 -5.44 -17.83 5.15
CA PHE A 232 -5.99 -17.58 6.47
C PHE A 232 -7.09 -16.52 6.54
N VAL A 233 -7.05 -15.50 5.68
CA VAL A 233 -8.02 -14.39 5.71
C VAL A 233 -9.16 -14.61 4.74
N ASP A 234 -8.85 -14.94 3.48
CA ASP A 234 -9.86 -15.09 2.42
C ASP A 234 -10.95 -16.13 2.72
N PRO A 235 -10.66 -17.33 3.26
CA PRO A 235 -11.71 -18.33 3.52
C PRO A 235 -12.72 -17.86 4.56
N ARG A 236 -12.27 -17.06 5.54
CA ARG A 236 -13.16 -16.49 6.56
C ARG A 236 -14.09 -15.43 5.97
N VAL A 237 -13.55 -14.61 5.06
CA VAL A 237 -14.34 -13.61 4.33
C VAL A 237 -15.35 -14.30 3.41
N ALA A 238 -14.93 -15.34 2.69
CA ALA A 238 -15.78 -16.11 1.78
C ALA A 238 -16.95 -16.79 2.52
N LEU A 239 -16.66 -17.52 3.61
CA LEU A 239 -17.70 -18.19 4.40
C LEU A 239 -18.72 -17.22 5.00
N LEU A 240 -18.29 -16.03 5.45
CA LEU A 240 -19.25 -15.02 5.92
C LEU A 240 -20.06 -14.43 4.76
N THR A 241 -19.42 -14.22 3.62
CA THR A 241 -20.08 -13.75 2.39
C THR A 241 -21.20 -14.71 1.96
N ASP A 242 -20.93 -16.01 1.93
CA ASP A 242 -21.92 -17.03 1.57
C ASP A 242 -23.09 -17.08 2.55
N LYS A 243 -22.82 -16.94 3.85
CA LYS A 243 -23.88 -16.86 4.87
C LYS A 243 -24.79 -15.65 4.67
N VAL A 244 -24.24 -14.50 4.30
CA VAL A 244 -25.02 -13.28 4.03
C VAL A 244 -25.88 -13.47 2.78
N MET A 245 -25.28 -14.02 1.71
CA MET A 245 -25.98 -14.29 0.45
C MET A 245 -27.09 -15.33 0.58
N GLY A 246 -26.87 -16.34 1.42
CA GLY A 246 -27.86 -17.36 1.77
C GLY A 246 -28.90 -16.88 2.78
N GLY A 247 -28.87 -15.62 3.22
CA GLY A 247 -29.82 -15.06 4.19
C GLY A 247 -29.67 -15.56 5.63
N GLN A 248 -28.59 -16.30 5.93
CA GLN A 248 -28.32 -16.85 7.27
C GLN A 248 -27.78 -15.79 8.23
N THR A 249 -27.22 -14.70 7.71
CA THR A 249 -26.84 -13.53 8.51
C THR A 249 -27.07 -12.22 7.75
N SER A 250 -26.96 -11.12 8.47
CA SER A 250 -27.19 -9.76 7.99
C SER A 250 -25.99 -9.16 7.25
N GLU A 251 -26.26 -8.31 6.26
CA GLU A 251 -25.24 -7.47 5.60
C GLU A 251 -24.49 -6.56 6.59
N ALA A 252 -25.14 -6.19 7.69
CA ALA A 252 -24.53 -5.38 8.74
C ALA A 252 -23.37 -6.11 9.44
N GLU A 253 -23.43 -7.44 9.57
CA GLU A 253 -22.32 -8.23 10.10
C GLU A 253 -21.13 -8.22 9.14
N MET A 254 -21.39 -8.38 7.83
CA MET A 254 -20.35 -8.28 6.81
C MET A 254 -19.67 -6.91 6.80
N GLN A 255 -20.46 -5.84 6.91
CA GLN A 255 -19.95 -4.48 6.96
C GLN A 255 -19.07 -4.26 8.20
N ARG A 256 -19.42 -4.85 9.35
CA ARG A 256 -18.57 -4.82 10.56
C ARG A 256 -17.27 -5.58 10.33
N MET A 257 -17.32 -6.74 9.68
CA MET A 257 -16.11 -7.53 9.37
C MET A 257 -15.16 -6.77 8.45
N PHE A 258 -15.65 -6.20 7.36
CA PHE A 258 -14.81 -5.37 6.49
C PHE A 258 -14.27 -4.15 7.24
N GLY A 259 -15.08 -3.50 8.09
CA GLY A 259 -14.63 -2.41 8.95
C GLY A 259 -13.43 -2.81 9.82
N LEU A 260 -13.53 -3.92 10.55
CA LEU A 260 -12.45 -4.41 11.41
C LEU A 260 -11.24 -4.89 10.60
N LEU A 261 -11.43 -5.52 9.44
CA LEU A 261 -10.33 -5.94 8.56
C LEU A 261 -9.56 -4.73 8.04
N MET A 262 -10.23 -3.66 7.61
CA MET A 262 -9.56 -2.44 7.20
C MET A 262 -8.79 -1.77 8.35
N LEU A 263 -9.37 -1.72 9.56
CA LEU A 263 -8.66 -1.19 10.73
C LEU A 263 -7.44 -2.03 11.11
N SER A 264 -7.55 -3.36 11.03
CA SER A 264 -6.40 -4.25 11.24
C SER A 264 -5.35 -4.11 10.13
N ARG A 265 -5.76 -3.84 8.88
CA ARG A 265 -4.84 -3.51 7.78
C ARG A 265 -4.09 -2.21 8.07
N LEU A 266 -4.78 -1.17 8.54
CA LEU A 266 -4.15 0.08 8.96
C LEU A 266 -3.15 -0.16 10.10
N ALA A 267 -3.53 -0.92 11.13
CA ALA A 267 -2.61 -1.32 12.19
C ALA A 267 -1.38 -2.07 11.64
N GLY A 268 -1.56 -2.91 10.62
CA GLY A 268 -0.47 -3.61 9.93
C GLY A 268 0.46 -2.66 9.19
N THR A 269 -0.07 -1.64 8.50
CA THR A 269 0.77 -0.61 7.85
C THR A 269 1.56 0.22 8.85
N LEU A 270 1.02 0.46 10.05
CA LEU A 270 1.77 1.13 11.11
C LEU A 270 2.83 0.20 11.72
N LEU A 271 2.49 -1.08 11.92
CA LEU A 271 3.43 -2.11 12.37
C LEU A 271 4.62 -2.24 11.41
N ALA A 272 4.42 -2.01 10.11
CA ALA A 272 5.48 -2.05 9.11
C ALA A 272 6.64 -1.08 9.42
N HIS A 273 6.37 0.07 10.08
CA HIS A 273 7.45 0.96 10.52
C HIS A 273 8.39 0.27 11.52
N LEU A 274 7.84 -0.51 12.46
CA LEU A 274 8.62 -1.24 13.45
C LEU A 274 9.32 -2.46 12.84
N LEU A 275 8.70 -3.08 11.83
CA LEU A 275 9.25 -4.26 11.17
C LEU A 275 10.36 -3.96 10.17
N LEU A 276 10.57 -2.69 9.78
CA LEU A 276 11.53 -2.33 8.72
C LEU A 276 12.94 -2.79 9.03
N TRP A 277 13.46 -2.38 10.19
CA TRP A 277 14.80 -2.73 10.65
C TRP A 277 14.99 -4.23 10.86
N PRO A 278 14.17 -4.94 11.67
CA PRO A 278 14.36 -6.37 11.86
C PRO A 278 14.15 -7.15 10.56
N GLY A 279 13.22 -6.72 9.69
CA GLY A 279 13.01 -7.34 8.38
C GLY A 279 14.25 -7.24 7.49
N ALA A 280 14.91 -6.09 7.45
CA ALA A 280 16.13 -5.93 6.67
C ALA A 280 17.29 -6.77 7.22
N GLN A 281 17.46 -6.82 8.55
CA GLN A 281 18.47 -7.66 9.19
C GLN A 281 18.23 -9.16 8.93
N LEU A 282 16.97 -9.60 8.93
CA LEU A 282 16.61 -10.98 8.58
C LEU A 282 17.00 -11.33 7.15
N VAL A 283 16.81 -10.40 6.20
CA VAL A 283 17.23 -10.60 4.80
C VAL A 283 18.76 -10.69 4.70
N VAL A 284 19.50 -9.79 5.34
CA VAL A 284 20.97 -9.84 5.36
C VAL A 284 21.47 -11.14 5.98
N TRP A 285 20.88 -11.56 7.10
CA TRP A 285 21.22 -12.82 7.77
C TRP A 285 20.94 -14.03 6.87
N TYR A 286 19.78 -14.07 6.20
CA TYR A 286 19.43 -15.15 5.28
C TYR A 286 20.46 -15.30 4.16
N ILE A 287 20.85 -14.19 3.54
CA ILE A 287 21.84 -14.17 2.45
C ILE A 287 23.23 -14.62 2.94
N SER A 288 23.59 -14.30 4.19
CA SER A 288 24.89 -14.72 4.74
C SER A 288 25.01 -16.22 5.01
N LEU A 289 23.91 -16.98 4.88
CA LEU A 289 23.91 -18.44 5.04
C LEU A 289 24.28 -19.18 3.75
N ASP A 290 24.15 -18.53 2.60
CA ASP A 290 24.52 -19.04 1.27
C ASP A 290 26.00 -18.73 0.95
#